data_AF-A0A7M5VG97-F1
#
_entry.id   AF-A0A7M5VG97-F1
#
_cell.length_a   1.000
_cell.length_b   1.000
_cell.length_c   1.000
_cell.angle_alpha   90.00
_cell.angle_beta   90.00
_cell.angle_gamma   90.00
#
_symmetry.space_group_name_H-M   'P 1'
#
loop_
_entity.id
_entity.type
_entity.pdbx_description
1 polymer ?
#
loop_
_entity_poly.entity_id
_entity_poly.type
_entity_poly.pdbx_seq_one_letter_code
_entity_poly.pdbx_strand_id
1 'polypeptide(L)'
;MKLFLFFVFFVAFAAAEFVYDESSFEDGSGDMSPDMSCNDEFIRCRKETSNRHEFHRCVRQLHQCLYEERKEQLRQRALCIKRCYNGFDGCRKFDNIFRCVYGYFKCKKTC
;
A
#
# COMPACT_ATOMS: atom_id res chain seq x y z
N MET A 1 -10.96 -14.42 46.18
CA MET A 1 -10.37 -13.43 45.26
C MET A 1 -9.97 -14.08 43.94
N LYS A 2 -10.92 -14.40 43.05
CA LYS A 2 -10.65 -14.95 41.71
C LYS A 2 -11.63 -14.50 40.61
N LEU A 3 -12.73 -13.83 40.99
CA LEU A 3 -13.78 -13.38 40.06
C LEU A 3 -13.57 -11.95 39.52
N PHE A 4 -12.74 -11.13 40.17
CA PHE A 4 -12.50 -9.76 39.72
C PHE A 4 -11.61 -9.66 38.47
N LEU A 5 -10.78 -10.68 38.18
CA LEU A 5 -9.89 -10.64 37.02
C LEU A 5 -10.59 -10.91 35.68
N PHE A 6 -11.76 -11.56 35.69
CA PHE A 6 -12.51 -11.83 34.45
C PHE A 6 -13.24 -10.60 33.91
N PHE A 7 -13.65 -9.66 34.77
CA PHE A 7 -14.33 -8.44 34.33
C PHE A 7 -13.40 -7.46 33.62
N VAL A 8 -12.10 -7.44 33.97
CA VAL A 8 -11.12 -6.52 33.36
C VAL A 8 -10.84 -6.87 31.90
N PHE A 9 -10.92 -8.15 31.52
CA PHE A 9 -10.71 -8.58 30.14
C PHE A 9 -11.86 -8.20 29.20
N PHE A 10 -13.10 -8.14 29.69
CA PHE A 10 -14.24 -7.77 28.85
C PHE A 10 -14.30 -6.27 28.53
N VAL A 11 -13.80 -5.40 29.42
CA VAL A 11 -13.78 -3.94 29.19
C VAL A 11 -12.70 -3.55 28.18
N ALA A 12 -11.60 -4.30 28.09
CA ALA A 12 -10.53 -4.02 27.13
C ALA A 12 -10.95 -4.25 25.66
N PHE A 13 -11.88 -5.17 25.39
CA PHE A 13 -12.38 -5.40 24.03
C PHE A 13 -13.49 -4.43 23.60
N ALA A 14 -14.18 -3.80 24.54
CA ALA A 14 -15.23 -2.82 24.23
C ALA A 14 -14.67 -1.42 23.92
N ALA A 15 -13.46 -1.09 24.41
CA ALA A 15 -12.81 0.20 24.18
C ALA A 15 -11.82 0.21 23.00
N ALA A 16 -11.76 -0.85 22.20
CA ALA A 16 -11.14 -0.81 20.88
C ALA A 16 -12.10 -0.16 19.86
N GLU A 17 -12.73 0.94 20.24
CA GLU A 17 -13.21 1.90 19.26
C GLU A 17 -11.96 2.45 18.58
N PHE A 18 -11.85 2.16 17.29
CA PHE A 18 -10.84 2.69 16.38
C PHE A 18 -10.83 4.22 16.52
N VAL A 19 -9.96 4.73 17.39
CA VAL A 19 -9.55 6.13 17.37
C VAL A 19 -8.72 6.26 16.09
N TYR A 20 -9.37 6.71 15.03
CA TYR A 20 -8.71 7.22 13.84
C TYR A 20 -7.88 8.43 14.29
N ASP A 21 -6.57 8.22 14.41
CA ASP A 21 -5.62 9.29 14.67
C ASP A 21 -5.38 10.04 13.33
N GLU A 22 -6.05 11.17 13.19
CA GLU A 22 -6.06 12.06 12.01
C GLU A 22 -4.77 12.90 11.90
N SER A 23 -3.63 12.41 12.38
CA SER A 23 -2.45 13.28 12.59
C SER A 23 -1.10 12.74 12.08
N SER A 24 -1.07 11.61 11.38
CA SER A 24 0.17 11.14 10.75
C SER A 24 -0.06 10.83 9.29
N PHE A 25 0.27 11.76 8.40
CA PHE A 25 1.13 11.56 7.23
C PHE A 25 1.17 12.88 6.44
N GLU A 26 2.06 13.78 6.87
CA GLU A 26 2.53 14.89 6.05
C GLU A 26 3.26 14.36 4.80
N ASP A 27 2.95 15.00 3.68
CA ASP A 27 3.83 15.37 2.58
C ASP A 27 4.67 14.28 1.89
N GLY A 28 4.02 13.63 0.94
CA GLY A 28 4.65 13.14 -0.29
C GLY A 28 4.05 13.84 -1.50
N SER A 29 4.55 15.04 -1.82
CA SER A 29 4.20 15.84 -3.00
C SER A 29 4.29 15.04 -4.30
N GLY A 30 3.17 14.93 -5.01
CA GLY A 30 3.05 14.32 -6.33
C GLY A 30 1.73 14.72 -6.96
N ASP A 31 1.67 15.96 -7.46
CA ASP A 31 0.57 16.50 -8.25
C ASP A 31 0.17 15.61 -9.44
N MET A 32 -1.13 15.67 -9.76
CA MET A 32 -1.82 15.28 -11.00
C MET A 32 -2.50 13.91 -11.07
N SER A 33 -3.76 13.84 -10.60
CA SER A 33 -4.97 13.49 -11.39
C SER A 33 -6.23 13.66 -10.53
N PRO A 34 -7.39 14.05 -11.08
CA PRO A 34 -8.65 14.12 -10.35
C PRO A 34 -9.30 12.72 -10.23
N ASP A 35 -8.50 11.70 -9.91
CA ASP A 35 -8.99 10.36 -9.63
C ASP A 35 -9.17 10.25 -8.12
N MET A 36 -10.41 10.02 -7.68
CA MET A 36 -10.71 9.73 -6.28
C MET A 36 -9.85 8.55 -5.81
N SER A 37 -9.22 8.68 -4.64
CA SER A 37 -8.50 7.56 -4.03
C SER A 37 -9.44 6.38 -3.78
N CYS A 38 -8.94 5.15 -3.84
CA CYS A 38 -9.72 3.95 -3.47
C CYS A 38 -10.40 4.10 -2.09
N ASN A 39 -9.77 4.82 -1.16
CA ASN A 39 -10.33 5.11 0.15
C ASN A 39 -11.48 6.11 0.10
N ASP A 40 -11.41 7.12 -0.77
CA ASP A 40 -12.47 8.10 -0.94
C ASP A 40 -13.71 7.45 -1.55
N GLU A 41 -13.52 6.53 -2.52
CA GLU A 41 -14.59 5.72 -3.08
C GLU A 41 -15.27 4.85 -2.02
N PHE A 42 -14.48 4.25 -1.13
CA PHE A 42 -15.01 3.46 -0.01
C PHE A 42 -15.80 4.33 0.98
N ILE A 43 -15.28 5.50 1.35
CA ILE A 43 -15.97 6.42 2.28
C ILE A 43 -17.31 6.86 1.68
N ARG A 44 -17.34 7.18 0.38
CA ARG A 44 -18.57 7.52 -0.34
C ARG A 44 -19.56 6.34 -0.32
N CYS A 45 -19.11 5.14 -0.72
CA CYS A 45 -19.94 3.94 -0.71
C CYS A 45 -20.50 3.61 0.68
N ARG A 46 -19.69 3.81 1.74
CA ARG A 46 -20.13 3.60 3.12
C ARG A 46 -21.18 4.64 3.56
N LYS A 47 -21.05 5.90 3.16
CA LYS A 47 -22.02 6.96 3.51
C LYS A 47 -23.39 6.74 2.86
N GLU A 48 -23.41 6.13 1.67
CA GLU A 48 -24.62 5.88 0.90
C GLU A 48 -25.35 4.59 1.30
N THR A 49 -24.70 3.71 2.08
CA THR A 49 -25.23 2.38 2.38
C THR A 49 -25.79 2.28 3.79
N SER A 50 -26.96 1.63 3.91
CA SER A 50 -27.69 1.48 5.18
C SER A 50 -27.79 0.03 5.67
N ASN A 51 -27.40 -0.94 4.83
CA ASN A 51 -27.51 -2.37 5.13
C ASN A 51 -26.16 -3.10 5.06
N ARG A 52 -25.99 -4.11 5.91
CA ARG A 52 -24.78 -4.93 6.05
C ARG A 52 -24.33 -5.58 4.73
N HIS A 53 -25.28 -5.99 3.89
CA HIS A 53 -24.96 -6.58 2.60
C HIS A 53 -24.25 -5.58 1.67
N GLU A 54 -24.71 -4.33 1.64
CA GLU A 54 -24.13 -3.29 0.81
C GLU A 54 -22.77 -2.84 1.35
N PHE A 55 -22.62 -2.79 2.67
CA PHE A 55 -21.31 -2.58 3.30
C PHE A 55 -20.27 -3.63 2.85
N HIS A 56 -20.64 -4.92 2.83
CA HIS A 56 -19.74 -5.97 2.33
C HIS A 56 -19.43 -5.86 0.83
N ARG A 57 -20.28 -5.19 0.05
CA ARG A 57 -20.00 -4.86 -1.35
C ARG A 57 -18.96 -3.73 -1.44
N CYS A 58 -19.12 -2.66 -0.65
CA CYS A 58 -18.14 -1.57 -0.57
C CYS A 58 -16.75 -2.07 -0.16
N VAL A 59 -16.66 -2.95 0.83
CA VAL A 59 -15.38 -3.54 1.28
C VAL A 59 -14.72 -4.36 0.16
N ARG A 60 -15.50 -5.12 -0.61
CA ARG A 60 -14.97 -5.87 -1.77
C ARG A 60 -14.44 -4.95 -2.86
N GLN A 61 -15.14 -3.86 -3.14
CA GLN A 61 -14.70 -2.86 -4.12
C GLN A 61 -13.40 -2.20 -3.68
N LEU A 62 -13.28 -1.81 -2.40
CA LEU A 62 -12.03 -1.29 -1.85
C LEU A 62 -10.87 -2.27 -2.03
N HIS A 63 -11.07 -3.53 -1.66
CA HIS A 63 -10.04 -4.57 -1.84
C HIS A 63 -9.61 -4.74 -3.30
N GLN A 64 -10.57 -4.70 -4.22
CA GLN A 64 -10.29 -4.83 -5.64
C GLN A 64 -9.52 -3.62 -6.19
N CYS A 65 -9.88 -2.41 -5.76
CA CYS A 65 -9.21 -1.17 -6.13
C CYS A 65 -7.75 -1.18 -5.66
N LEU A 66 -7.52 -1.43 -4.36
CA LEU A 66 -6.17 -1.53 -3.78
C LEU A 66 -5.33 -2.65 -4.42
N TYR A 67 -5.97 -3.74 -4.83
CA TYR A 67 -5.30 -4.83 -5.52
C TYR A 67 -4.80 -4.41 -6.90
N GLU A 68 -5.64 -3.76 -7.70
CA GLU A 68 -5.25 -3.30 -9.04
C GLU A 68 -4.20 -2.17 -8.96
N GLU A 69 -4.31 -1.24 -8.01
CA GLU A 69 -3.26 -0.23 -7.76
C GLU A 69 -1.91 -0.89 -7.43
N ARG A 70 -1.90 -1.82 -6.47
CA ARG A 70 -0.68 -2.54 -6.10
C ARG A 70 -0.10 -3.30 -7.29
N LYS A 71 -0.95 -3.94 -8.09
CA LYS A 71 -0.53 -4.70 -9.27
C LYS A 71 0.08 -3.79 -10.33
N GLU A 72 -0.46 -2.58 -10.51
CA GLU A 72 0.11 -1.59 -11.42
C GLU A 72 1.45 -1.06 -10.91
N GLN A 73 1.55 -0.73 -9.63
CA GLN A 73 2.84 -0.38 -9.01
C GLN A 73 3.89 -1.48 -9.20
N LEU A 74 3.51 -2.74 -8.98
CA LEU A 74 4.40 -3.89 -9.20
C LEU A 74 4.82 -4.03 -10.68
N ARG A 75 3.91 -3.79 -11.63
CA ARG A 75 4.22 -3.77 -13.06
C ARG A 75 5.21 -2.66 -13.41
N GLN A 76 4.95 -1.44 -12.96
CA GLN A 76 5.84 -0.30 -13.20
C GLN A 76 7.23 -0.56 -12.63
N ARG A 77 7.30 -1.08 -11.40
CA ARG A 77 8.55 -1.47 -10.77
C ARG A 77 9.28 -2.57 -11.55
N ALA A 78 8.57 -3.60 -12.00
CA ALA A 78 9.15 -4.66 -12.82
C ALA A 78 9.70 -4.12 -14.15
N LEU A 79 8.99 -3.19 -14.80
CA LEU A 79 9.46 -2.50 -16.01
C LEU A 79 10.71 -1.66 -15.73
N CYS A 80 10.75 -0.94 -14.61
CA CYS A 80 11.93 -0.17 -14.19
C CYS A 80 13.14 -1.07 -13.97
N ILE A 81 12.97 -2.17 -13.22
CA ILE A 81 14.04 -3.16 -13.00
C ILE A 81 14.50 -3.79 -14.32
N LYS A 82 13.58 -4.07 -15.25
CA LYS A 82 13.93 -4.59 -16.57
C LYS A 82 14.76 -3.60 -17.38
N ARG A 83 14.44 -2.30 -17.34
CA ARG A 83 15.30 -1.25 -17.94
C ARG A 83 16.68 -1.21 -17.29
N CYS A 84 16.74 -1.30 -15.95
CA CYS A 84 17.99 -1.42 -15.21
C CYS A 84 18.77 -2.69 -15.55
N TYR A 85 18.14 -3.76 -16.01
CA TYR A 85 18.88 -4.95 -16.46
C TYR A 85 19.41 -4.76 -17.89
N ASN A 86 18.57 -4.29 -18.81
CA ASN A 86 18.93 -4.09 -20.21
C ASN A 86 20.06 -3.08 -20.41
N GLY A 87 20.12 -2.02 -19.59
CA GLY A 87 21.24 -1.07 -19.62
C GLY A 87 22.59 -1.67 -19.19
N PHE A 88 22.58 -2.86 -18.58
CA PHE A 88 23.76 -3.52 -18.00
C PHE A 88 24.13 -4.81 -18.73
N ASP A 89 23.35 -5.27 -19.72
CA ASP A 89 23.64 -6.48 -20.50
C ASP A 89 24.96 -6.36 -21.30
N GLY A 90 25.42 -5.13 -21.58
CA GLY A 90 26.72 -4.84 -22.22
C GLY A 90 27.93 -4.90 -21.27
N CYS A 91 27.73 -4.96 -19.95
CA CYS A 91 28.81 -4.86 -18.96
C CYS A 91 29.61 -6.15 -18.76
N ARG A 92 29.16 -7.29 -19.29
CA ARG A 92 29.84 -8.59 -19.12
C ARG A 92 31.18 -8.72 -19.86
N LYS A 93 31.56 -7.77 -20.72
CA LYS A 93 32.75 -7.85 -21.59
C LYS A 93 34.00 -7.09 -21.10
N PHE A 94 33.94 -6.32 -20.00
CA PHE A 94 35.06 -5.47 -19.57
C PHE A 94 35.39 -5.62 -18.07
N ASP A 95 36.64 -5.32 -17.68
CA ASP A 95 37.27 -5.48 -16.36
C ASP A 95 36.62 -4.73 -15.17
N ASN A 96 35.46 -4.08 -15.37
CA ASN A 96 34.78 -3.25 -14.36
C ASN A 96 33.47 -3.86 -13.85
N ILE A 97 33.44 -5.19 -13.67
CA ILE A 97 32.28 -5.94 -13.14
C ILE A 97 31.72 -5.32 -11.86
N PHE A 98 32.57 -4.90 -10.91
CA PHE A 98 32.12 -4.31 -9.65
C PHE A 98 31.37 -3.00 -9.84
N ARG A 99 31.82 -2.15 -10.78
CA ARG A 99 31.17 -0.86 -11.08
C ARG A 99 29.81 -1.08 -11.75
N CYS A 100 29.70 -2.09 -12.60
CA CYS A 100 28.45 -2.49 -13.22
C CYS A 100 27.46 -3.09 -12.22
N VAL A 101 27.89 -4.00 -11.35
CA VAL A 101 27.04 -4.58 -10.30
C VAL A 101 26.54 -3.50 -9.35
N TYR A 102 27.42 -2.58 -8.92
CA TYR A 102 27.04 -1.45 -8.08
C TYR A 102 26.02 -0.53 -8.76
N GLY A 103 26.23 -0.21 -10.04
CA GLY A 103 25.27 0.58 -10.83
C GLY A 103 23.91 -0.10 -10.94
N TYR A 104 23.86 -1.42 -11.14
CA TYR A 104 22.61 -2.18 -11.18
C TYR A 104 21.87 -2.11 -9.85
N PHE A 105 22.55 -2.35 -8.73
CA PHE A 105 21.94 -2.24 -7.40
C PHE A 105 21.44 -0.84 -7.11
N LYS A 106 22.18 0.19 -7.53
CA LYS A 106 21.76 1.58 -7.40
C LYS A 106 20.49 1.86 -8.21
N CYS A 107 20.44 1.41 -9.47
CA CYS A 107 19.28 1.57 -10.35
C CYS A 107 18.04 0.81 -9.83
N LYS A 108 18.24 -0.43 -9.36
CA LYS A 108 17.17 -1.23 -8.75
C LYS A 108 16.58 -0.59 -7.48
N LYS A 109 17.41 0.09 -6.69
CA LYS A 109 16.98 0.77 -5.46
C LYS A 109 16.10 1.99 -5.74
N THR A 110 16.23 2.60 -6.92
CA THR A 110 15.46 3.78 -7.33
C THR A 110 14.14 3.47 -8.04
N CYS A 111 13.71 2.20 -8.14
CA CYS A 111 12.55 1.73 -8.93
C CYS A 111 11.24 1.48 -8.14
#